data_AF-A0A4Q3FS35-F1
#
_entry.id   AF-A0A4Q3FS35-F1
#
_cell.length_a   1.000
_cell.length_b   1.000
_cell.length_c   1.000
_cell.angle_alpha   90.00
_cell.angle_beta   90.00
_cell.angle_gamma   90.00
#
_symmetry.space_group_name_H-M   'P 1'
#
loop_
_entity.id
_entity.type
_entity.pdbx_description
1 polymer ?
#
loop_
_entity_poly.entity_id
_entity_poly.type
_entity_poly.pdbx_seq_one_letter_code
_entity_poly.pdbx_strand_id
1 'polypeptide(L)'
;MKKVEIEISEIWNDEKQNTLKDFIIVHSQKQSEERKLRNELLAIQYQIEDYIQTENISNQRRVLDFVKLYLKTFKVTQKKLADLFEMKDSNLHKYLTGERRLNADLVLKLSSFSNLNPEYWLRVE
;
A
#
# COMPACT_ATOMS: atom_id res chain seq x y z
N MET A 1 -23.41 6.86 41.05
CA MET A 1 -22.99 5.76 40.16
C MET A 1 -21.58 5.35 40.56
N LYS A 2 -21.34 4.07 40.89
CA LYS A 2 -19.98 3.58 41.14
C LYS A 2 -19.19 3.69 39.84
N LYS A 3 -18.07 4.42 39.84
CA LYS A 3 -17.10 4.35 38.75
C LYS A 3 -16.46 2.97 38.84
N VAL A 4 -16.87 2.07 37.94
CA VAL A 4 -16.16 0.81 37.74
C VAL A 4 -14.92 1.18 36.93
N GLU A 5 -13.76 1.04 37.55
CA GLU A 5 -12.48 1.21 36.86
C GLU A 5 -12.32 0.01 35.92
N ILE A 6 -12.29 0.27 34.61
CA ILE A 6 -12.16 -0.79 33.60
C ILE A 6 -10.67 -1.03 33.39
N GLU A 7 -10.23 -2.25 33.68
CA GLU A 7 -8.87 -2.70 33.43
C GLU A 7 -8.57 -2.70 31.92
N ILE A 8 -7.36 -2.27 31.51
CA ILE A 8 -6.96 -2.20 30.09
C ILE A 8 -7.06 -3.59 29.43
N SER A 9 -6.76 -4.65 30.19
CA SER A 9 -6.87 -6.04 29.76
C SER A 9 -8.32 -6.47 29.45
N GLU A 10 -9.31 -5.87 30.11
CA GLU A 10 -10.72 -6.10 29.82
C GLU A 10 -11.17 -5.37 28.55
N ILE A 11 -10.51 -4.27 28.17
CA ILE A 11 -10.80 -3.54 26.92
C ILE A 11 -10.23 -4.29 25.71
N TRP A 12 -8.99 -4.78 25.83
CA TRP A 12 -8.23 -5.41 24.73
C TRP A 12 -8.12 -6.93 24.84
N ASN A 13 -9.17 -7.61 25.30
CA ASN A 13 -9.18 -9.08 25.33
C ASN A 13 -9.39 -9.69 23.93
N ASP A 14 -9.00 -10.96 23.77
CA ASP A 14 -9.09 -11.67 22.49
C ASP A 14 -10.52 -11.76 21.95
N GLU A 15 -11.51 -11.94 22.83
CA GLU A 15 -12.92 -12.04 22.47
C GLU A 15 -13.43 -10.75 21.80
N LYS A 16 -13.15 -9.59 22.40
CA LYS A 16 -13.51 -8.27 21.88
C LYS A 16 -12.76 -7.96 20.59
N GLN A 17 -11.48 -8.32 20.51
CA GLN A 17 -10.70 -8.16 19.29
C GLN A 17 -11.29 -8.98 18.13
N ASN A 18 -11.68 -10.23 18.39
CA ASN A 18 -12.30 -11.08 17.37
C ASN A 18 -13.69 -10.57 16.97
N THR A 19 -14.50 -10.15 17.93
CA THR A 19 -15.81 -9.53 17.68
C THR A 19 -15.67 -8.27 16.80
N LEU A 20 -14.67 -7.44 17.08
CA LEU A 20 -14.38 -6.26 16.28
C LEU A 20 -13.94 -6.63 14.85
N LYS A 21 -13.07 -7.62 14.69
CA LYS A 21 -12.65 -8.11 13.37
C LYS A 21 -13.84 -8.60 12.56
N ASP A 22 -14.72 -9.41 13.15
CA ASP A 22 -15.92 -9.93 12.50
C ASP A 22 -16.86 -8.80 12.09
N PHE A 23 -17.08 -7.82 12.98
CA PHE A 23 -17.88 -6.64 12.70
C PHE A 23 -17.33 -5.84 11.51
N ILE A 24 -16.01 -5.64 11.46
CA ILE A 24 -15.33 -4.95 10.35
C ILE A 24 -15.52 -5.71 9.04
N ILE A 25 -15.34 -7.03 9.04
CA ILE A 25 -15.52 -7.87 7.84
C ILE A 25 -16.95 -7.77 7.32
N VAL A 26 -17.95 -7.91 8.20
CA VAL A 26 -19.37 -7.81 7.84
C VAL A 26 -19.70 -6.42 7.27
N HIS A 27 -19.15 -5.35 7.83
CA HIS A 27 -19.38 -3.99 7.30
C HIS A 27 -18.66 -3.75 5.98
N SER A 28 -17.44 -4.27 5.82
CA SER A 28 -16.66 -4.19 4.58
C SER A 28 -17.40 -4.86 3.42
N GLN A 29 -18.02 -6.02 3.65
CA GLN A 29 -18.79 -6.74 2.63
C GLN A 29 -19.98 -5.93 2.07
N LYS A 30 -20.56 -5.01 2.85
CA LYS A 30 -21.67 -4.14 2.45
C LYS A 30 -21.24 -2.94 1.59
N GLN A 31 -19.94 -2.69 1.45
CA GLN A 31 -19.43 -1.55 0.69
C GLN A 31 -19.47 -1.81 -0.82
N SER A 32 -19.58 -0.73 -1.60
CA SER A 32 -19.42 -0.82 -3.07
C SER A 32 -17.99 -1.24 -3.43
N GLU A 33 -17.84 -1.85 -4.61
CA GLU A 33 -16.51 -2.24 -5.12
C GLU A 33 -15.57 -1.04 -5.26
N GLU A 34 -16.09 0.13 -5.66
CA GLU A 34 -15.32 1.38 -5.69
C GLU A 34 -14.82 1.79 -4.30
N ARG A 35 -15.66 1.66 -3.27
CA ARG A 35 -15.26 1.98 -1.89
C ARG A 35 -14.21 1.00 -1.38
N LYS A 36 -14.35 -0.29 -1.69
CA LYS A 36 -13.34 -1.31 -1.35
C LYS A 36 -12.01 -1.01 -2.03
N LEU A 37 -12.03 -0.72 -3.33
CA LEU A 37 -10.85 -0.31 -4.09
C LEU A 37 -10.19 0.93 -3.48
N ARG A 38 -10.96 1.97 -3.15
CA ARG A 38 -10.44 3.17 -2.50
C ARG A 38 -9.77 2.86 -1.16
N ASN A 39 -10.34 1.96 -0.35
CA ASN A 39 -9.73 1.56 0.92
C ASN A 39 -8.42 0.79 0.67
N GLU A 40 -8.35 -0.08 -0.34
CA GLU A 40 -7.10 -0.77 -0.71
C GLU A 40 -6.02 0.23 -1.13
N LEU A 41 -6.37 1.21 -1.96
CA LEU A 41 -5.42 2.25 -2.40
C LEU A 41 -4.90 3.09 -1.22
N LEU A 42 -5.78 3.45 -0.28
CA LEU A 42 -5.39 4.12 0.96
C LEU A 42 -4.47 3.25 1.83
N ALA A 43 -4.78 1.95 1.94
CA ALA A 43 -3.93 1.03 2.69
C ALA A 43 -2.52 0.93 2.09
N ILE A 44 -2.39 0.94 0.76
CA ILE A 44 -1.07 0.96 0.10
C ILE A 44 -0.35 2.27 0.37
N GLN A 45 -1.04 3.41 0.28
CA GLN A 45 -0.46 4.72 0.61
C GLN A 45 0.09 4.73 2.04
N TYR A 46 -0.70 4.29 3.03
CA TYR A 46 -0.23 4.26 4.43
C TYR A 46 0.96 3.31 4.63
N GLN A 47 1.02 2.18 3.91
CA GLN A 47 2.20 1.32 3.96
C GLN A 47 3.46 1.99 3.41
N ILE A 48 3.32 2.84 2.39
CA ILE A 48 4.44 3.63 1.87
C ILE A 48 4.85 4.71 2.88
N GLU A 49 3.88 5.42 3.47
CA GLU A 49 4.15 6.46 4.47
C GLU A 49 4.85 5.89 5.71
N ASP A 50 4.37 4.75 6.22
CA ASP A 50 4.96 4.04 7.34
C ASP A 50 6.39 3.57 7.03
N TYR A 51 6.61 3.01 5.84
CA TYR A 51 7.95 2.62 5.39
C TYR A 51 8.91 3.82 5.31
N ILE A 52 8.44 4.93 4.76
CA ILE A 52 9.20 6.17 4.60
C ILE A 52 9.57 6.79 5.97
N GLN A 53 8.71 6.65 6.98
CA GLN A 53 8.91 7.20 8.32
C GLN A 53 9.73 6.30 9.24
N THR A 54 9.78 5.00 8.94
CA THR A 54 10.46 4.02 9.77
C THR A 54 11.96 4.02 9.51
N GLU A 55 12.77 4.34 10.52
CA GLU A 55 14.25 4.33 10.42
C GLU A 55 14.87 2.91 10.44
N ASN A 56 14.04 1.86 10.45
CA ASN A 56 14.49 0.49 10.62
C ASN A 56 14.88 -0.17 9.29
N ILE A 57 16.19 -0.25 9.05
CA ILE A 57 16.84 -0.77 7.83
C ILE A 57 16.57 -2.28 7.63
N SER A 58 16.17 -3.03 8.66
CA SER A 58 16.01 -4.50 8.59
C SER A 58 14.92 -4.99 7.63
N ASN A 59 13.97 -4.12 7.25
CA ASN A 59 12.85 -4.46 6.36
C ASN A 59 12.88 -3.64 5.06
N GLN A 60 14.07 -3.46 4.47
CA GLN A 60 14.22 -2.70 3.23
C GLN A 60 13.39 -3.33 2.10
N ARG A 61 12.37 -2.60 1.64
CA ARG A 61 11.53 -2.96 0.50
C ARG A 61 12.05 -2.23 -0.74
N ARG A 62 11.87 -2.85 -1.90
CA ARG A 62 12.17 -2.21 -3.19
C ARG A 62 10.93 -1.52 -3.74
N VAL A 63 11.12 -0.58 -4.67
CA VAL A 63 10.05 0.03 -5.45
C VAL A 63 9.10 -1.04 -6.04
N LEU A 64 9.66 -2.15 -6.54
CA LEU A 64 8.89 -3.29 -7.07
C LEU A 64 7.86 -3.84 -6.07
N ASP A 65 8.20 -3.89 -4.79
CA ASP A 65 7.33 -4.48 -3.77
C ASP A 65 6.07 -3.63 -3.58
N PHE A 66 6.22 -2.30 -3.59
CA PHE A 66 5.09 -1.37 -3.57
C PHE A 66 4.28 -1.40 -4.87
N VAL A 67 4.95 -1.42 -6.02
CA VAL A 67 4.26 -1.49 -7.32
C VAL A 67 3.44 -2.77 -7.45
N LYS A 68 3.91 -3.91 -6.92
CA LYS A 68 3.15 -5.16 -6.88
C LYS A 68 1.85 -5.06 -6.10
N LEU A 69 1.77 -4.23 -5.06
CA LEU A 69 0.53 -3.99 -4.33
C LEU A 69 -0.52 -3.35 -5.25
N TYR A 70 -0.14 -2.30 -5.98
CA TYR A 70 -1.03 -1.65 -6.95
C TYR A 70 -1.43 -2.58 -8.10
N LEU A 71 -0.48 -3.33 -8.66
CA LEU A 71 -0.76 -4.30 -9.73
C LEU A 71 -1.79 -5.35 -9.29
N LYS A 72 -1.66 -5.85 -8.05
CA LYS A 72 -2.62 -6.78 -7.46
C LYS A 72 -4.00 -6.15 -7.30
N THR A 73 -4.07 -4.95 -6.73
CA THR A 73 -5.33 -4.22 -6.51
C THR A 73 -6.05 -3.91 -7.82
N PHE A 74 -5.33 -3.48 -8.86
CA PHE A 74 -5.90 -3.22 -10.18
C PHE A 74 -6.08 -4.48 -11.05
N LYS A 75 -5.59 -5.64 -10.61
CA LYS A 75 -5.56 -6.89 -11.39
C LYS A 75 -4.86 -6.72 -12.75
N VAL A 76 -3.76 -5.97 -12.75
CA VAL A 76 -2.95 -5.65 -13.93
C VAL A 76 -1.58 -6.34 -13.81
N THR A 77 -1.00 -6.74 -14.94
CA THR A 77 0.34 -7.33 -14.97
C THR A 77 1.43 -6.26 -15.11
N GLN A 78 2.65 -6.55 -14.65
CA GLN A 78 3.79 -5.64 -14.84
C GLN A 78 4.04 -5.35 -16.33
N LYS A 79 3.86 -6.36 -17.19
CA LYS A 79 3.94 -6.19 -18.65
C LYS A 79 2.95 -5.14 -19.16
N LYS A 80 1.70 -5.19 -18.70
CA LYS A 80 0.67 -4.22 -19.11
C LYS A 80 0.98 -2.82 -18.57
N LEU A 81 1.57 -2.71 -17.38
CA LEU A 81 2.08 -1.43 -16.88
C LEU A 81 3.24 -0.90 -17.74
N ALA A 82 4.16 -1.76 -18.17
CA ALA A 82 5.24 -1.38 -19.08
C ALA A 82 4.70 -0.85 -20.42
N ASP A 83 3.67 -1.49 -20.97
CA ASP A 83 2.97 -1.02 -22.16
C ASP A 83 2.36 0.38 -21.93
N LEU A 84 1.71 0.61 -20.78
CA LEU A 84 1.17 1.94 -20.40
C LEU A 84 2.26 3.00 -20.24
N PHE A 85 3.46 2.60 -19.80
CA PHE A 85 4.61 3.49 -19.66
C PHE A 85 5.42 3.64 -20.95
N GLU A 86 4.95 3.02 -22.03
CA GLU A 86 5.58 3.02 -23.35
C GLU A 86 7.03 2.52 -23.31
N MET A 87 7.28 1.47 -22.53
CA MET A 87 8.61 0.88 -22.40
C MET A 87 8.59 -0.65 -22.36
N LYS A 88 9.75 -1.26 -22.63
CA LYS A 88 9.91 -2.71 -22.52
C LYS A 88 9.72 -3.15 -21.07
N ASP A 89 9.02 -4.25 -20.85
CA ASP A 89 8.85 -4.85 -19.51
C ASP A 89 10.18 -5.11 -18.79
N SER A 90 11.19 -5.60 -19.52
CA SER A 90 12.54 -5.77 -18.97
C SER A 90 13.23 -4.47 -18.60
N ASN A 91 12.88 -3.35 -19.25
CA ASN A 91 13.38 -2.03 -18.87
C ASN A 91 12.71 -1.55 -17.58
N LEU A 92 11.37 -1.63 -17.52
CA LEU A 92 10.60 -1.28 -16.33
C LEU A 92 11.08 -2.09 -15.12
N HIS A 93 11.25 -3.40 -15.29
CA HIS A 93 11.68 -4.29 -14.22
C HIS A 93 13.00 -3.83 -13.58
N LYS A 94 13.98 -3.41 -14.39
CA LYS A 94 15.28 -2.92 -13.89
C LYS A 94 15.16 -1.67 -13.02
N TYR A 95 14.23 -0.77 -13.35
CA TYR A 95 13.95 0.38 -12.49
C TYR A 95 13.29 -0.06 -11.18
N LEU A 96 12.27 -0.93 -11.26
CA LEU A 96 11.53 -1.38 -10.09
C LEU A 96 12.39 -2.22 -9.12
N THR A 97 13.36 -2.98 -9.63
CA THR A 97 14.27 -3.79 -8.82
C THR A 97 15.46 -3.01 -8.25
N GLY A 98 15.64 -1.75 -8.65
CA GLY A 98 16.77 -0.90 -8.25
C GLY A 98 18.06 -1.13 -9.06
N GLU A 99 18.04 -1.95 -10.12
CA GLU A 99 19.18 -2.05 -11.05
C GLU A 99 19.44 -0.73 -11.81
N ARG A 100 18.39 0.10 -11.96
CA ARG A 100 18.44 1.45 -12.51
C ARG A 100 17.74 2.42 -11.57
N ARG A 101 18.36 3.58 -11.36
CA ARG A 101 17.72 4.65 -10.60
C ARG A 101 16.51 5.21 -11.33
N LEU A 102 15.44 5.53 -10.60
CA LEU A 102 14.26 6.17 -11.14
C LEU A 102 14.64 7.53 -11.75
N ASN A 103 14.21 7.74 -12.99
CA ASN A 103 14.33 9.05 -13.63
C ASN A 103 13.01 9.84 -13.48
N ALA A 104 13.06 11.14 -13.76
CA ALA A 104 11.89 12.02 -13.59
C ALA A 104 10.66 11.53 -14.37
N ASP A 105 10.82 11.04 -15.61
CA ASP A 105 9.73 10.49 -16.41
C ASP A 105 9.03 9.32 -15.71
N LEU A 106 9.82 8.36 -15.20
CA LEU A 106 9.28 7.18 -14.54
C LEU A 106 8.62 7.53 -13.20
N VAL A 107 9.20 8.45 -12.43
CA VAL A 107 8.59 8.95 -11.18
C VAL A 107 7.24 9.58 -11.46
N LEU A 108 7.11 10.42 -12.50
CA LEU A 108 5.84 11.04 -12.87
C LEU A 108 4.81 10.01 -13.34
N LYS A 109 5.23 9.00 -14.13
CA LYS A 109 4.37 7.89 -14.56
C LYS A 109 3.88 7.05 -13.39
N LEU A 110 4.76 6.70 -12.45
CA LEU A 110 4.39 6.00 -11.22
C LEU A 110 3.42 6.83 -10.36
N SER A 111 3.68 8.12 -10.22
CA SER A 111 2.82 9.07 -9.49
C SER A 111 1.42 9.16 -10.07
N SER A 112 1.32 9.27 -11.40
CA SER A 112 0.03 9.29 -12.09
C SER A 112 -0.71 7.95 -11.98
N PHE A 113 0.01 6.83 -12.01
CA PHE A 113 -0.56 5.49 -11.87
C PHE A 113 -1.09 5.22 -10.46
N SER A 114 -0.38 5.68 -9.43
CA SER A 114 -0.74 5.44 -8.03
C SER A 114 -1.55 6.55 -7.37
N ASN A 115 -1.69 7.69 -8.04
CA ASN A 115 -2.24 8.92 -7.47
C ASN A 115 -1.51 9.37 -6.19
N LEU A 116 -0.17 9.29 -6.20
CA LEU A 116 0.71 9.76 -5.11
C LEU A 116 1.60 10.92 -5.58
N ASN A 117 2.14 11.68 -4.63
CA ASN A 117 3.15 12.69 -4.92
C ASN A 117 4.46 12.01 -5.37
N PRO A 118 5.13 12.50 -6.44
CA PRO A 118 6.47 12.09 -6.86
C PRO A 118 7.49 11.84 -5.76
N GLU A 119 7.49 12.66 -4.70
CA GLU A 119 8.41 12.52 -3.57
C GLU A 119 8.35 11.13 -2.92
N TYR A 120 7.17 10.50 -2.88
CA TYR A 120 7.00 9.19 -2.27
C TYR A 120 7.85 8.14 -2.98
N TRP A 121 7.87 8.17 -4.31
CA TRP A 121 8.64 7.24 -5.13
C TRP A 121 10.15 7.46 -5.01
N LEU A 122 10.59 8.70 -4.83
CA LEU A 122 11.99 9.03 -4.59
C LEU A 122 12.47 8.60 -3.20
N ARG A 123 11.57 8.55 -2.21
CA ARG A 123 11.90 8.18 -0.82
C ARG A 123 11.87 6.67 -0.58
N VAL A 124 11.21 5.90 -1.44
CA VAL A 124 11.20 4.43 -1.38
C VAL A 124 12.16 3.77 -2.37
N GLU A 125 12.87 4.57 -3.16
CA GLU A 125 13.92 4.13 -4.07
C GLU A 125 15.15 3.59 -3.32
#